data_AF-A0A8C6H8W9-F1
#
_entry.id   AF-A0A8C6H8W9-F1
#
_cell.length_a   1.000
_cell.length_b   1.000
_cell.length_c   1.000
_cell.angle_alpha   90.00
_cell.angle_beta   90.00
_cell.angle_gamma   90.00
#
_symmetry.space_group_name_H-M   'P 1'
#
loop_
_entity.id
_entity.type
_entity.pdbx_description
1 polymer ?
#
loop_
_entity_poly.entity_id
_entity_poly.type
_entity_poly.pdbx_seq_one_letter_code
_entity_poly.pdbx_strand_id
1 'polypeptide(L)'
;MPTETERCIESLIAVFQKYIGKDGNNTQLSKTEFLSFMNTELAAFTKNQKDPGVLDRMMKKLDLNCDGQLDFQEFLNLIGGLAIACHDSFISSHPTTKSSPPPTPSTPALSPAHLPQHVSHACWRK
;
A
#
# COMPACT_ATOMS: atom_id res chain seq x y z
N MET A 1 -0.57 -29.65 -18.25
CA MET A 1 -1.37 -28.91 -17.25
C MET A 1 -0.53 -27.74 -16.79
N PRO A 2 -1.10 -26.53 -16.72
CA PRO A 2 -0.38 -25.38 -16.20
C PRO A 2 -0.12 -25.55 -14.70
N THR A 3 1.08 -25.14 -14.29
CA THR A 3 1.50 -24.98 -12.90
C THR A 3 0.63 -23.97 -12.18
N GLU A 4 0.73 -23.91 -10.85
CA GLU A 4 -0.01 -22.94 -10.06
C GLU A 4 0.36 -21.50 -10.43
N THR A 5 1.66 -21.23 -10.57
CA THR A 5 2.17 -19.91 -10.98
C THR A 5 1.65 -19.49 -12.35
N GLU A 6 1.67 -20.39 -13.34
CA GLU A 6 1.13 -20.12 -14.67
C GLU A 6 -0.36 -19.77 -14.59
N ARG A 7 -1.16 -20.51 -13.79
CA ARG A 7 -2.57 -20.20 -13.58
C ARG A 7 -2.81 -18.85 -12.91
N CYS A 8 -1.95 -18.45 -11.96
CA CYS A 8 -2.03 -17.13 -11.36
C CYS A 8 -1.75 -16.01 -12.37
N ILE A 9 -0.74 -16.19 -13.23
CA ILE A 9 -0.41 -15.24 -14.29
C ILE A 9 -1.56 -15.15 -15.30
N GLU A 10 -2.08 -16.29 -15.76
CA GLU A 10 -3.26 -16.34 -16.65
C GLU A 10 -4.47 -15.63 -16.03
N SER A 11 -4.70 -15.80 -14.73
CA SER A 11 -5.80 -15.13 -14.02
C SER A 11 -5.62 -13.61 -13.97
N LEU A 12 -4.40 -13.12 -13.74
CA LEU A 12 -4.13 -11.68 -13.74
C LEU A 12 -4.34 -11.06 -15.13
N ILE A 13 -3.90 -11.74 -16.18
CA ILE A 13 -4.12 -11.32 -17.57
C ILE A 13 -5.62 -11.28 -17.87
N ALA A 14 -6.36 -12.34 -17.50
CA ALA A 14 -7.80 -12.42 -17.73
C ALA A 14 -8.56 -11.31 -16.99
N VAL A 15 -8.16 -10.96 -15.77
CA VAL A 15 -8.74 -9.84 -15.03
C VAL A 15 -8.45 -8.52 -15.75
N PHE A 16 -7.22 -8.25 -16.19
CA PHE A 16 -6.92 -7.04 -16.95
C PHE A 16 -7.77 -6.93 -18.22
N GLN A 17 -7.82 -8.00 -19.01
CA GLN A 17 -8.61 -8.06 -20.25
C GLN A 17 -10.12 -7.93 -20.05
N LYS A 18 -10.65 -8.30 -18.88
CA LYS A 18 -12.06 -8.13 -18.51
C LYS A 18 -12.47 -6.65 -18.39
N TYR A 19 -11.52 -5.76 -18.07
CA TYR A 19 -11.83 -4.35 -17.80
C TYR A 19 -11.50 -3.40 -18.95
N ILE A 20 -10.53 -3.72 -19.82
CA ILE A 20 -10.18 -2.92 -21.00
C ILE A 20 -11.21 -3.06 -22.14
N GLY A 21 -11.17 -2.14 -23.10
CA GLY A 21 -11.92 -2.21 -24.36
C GLY A 21 -13.37 -1.73 -24.28
N LYS A 22 -13.83 -1.24 -23.13
CA LYS A 22 -15.20 -0.72 -22.96
C LYS A 22 -15.39 0.64 -23.61
N ASP A 23 -14.31 1.39 -23.81
CA ASP A 23 -14.31 2.71 -24.46
C ASP A 23 -13.66 2.69 -25.85
N GLY A 24 -13.35 1.51 -26.38
CA GLY A 24 -12.77 1.31 -27.70
C GLY A 24 -11.24 1.19 -27.71
N ASN A 25 -10.55 1.40 -26.59
CA ASN A 25 -9.14 1.03 -26.45
C ASN A 25 -8.98 -0.37 -25.84
N ASN A 26 -8.50 -1.33 -26.64
CA ASN A 26 -8.36 -2.72 -26.24
C ASN A 26 -6.99 -3.09 -25.67
N THR A 27 -6.10 -2.12 -25.42
CA THR A 27 -4.73 -2.41 -24.96
C THR A 27 -4.40 -1.84 -23.59
N GLN A 28 -5.15 -0.86 -23.10
CA GLN A 28 -4.88 -0.16 -21.84
C GLN A 28 -6.17 0.08 -21.07
N LEU A 29 -6.07 0.21 -19.74
CA LEU A 29 -7.18 0.61 -18.89
C LEU A 29 -7.31 2.12 -18.92
N SER A 30 -8.44 2.63 -19.40
CA SER A 30 -8.74 4.04 -19.19
C SER A 30 -9.07 4.33 -17.74
N LYS A 31 -9.10 5.63 -17.40
CA LYS A 31 -9.51 6.09 -16.08
C LYS A 31 -10.85 5.49 -15.62
N THR A 32 -11.85 5.42 -16.51
CA THR A 32 -13.18 4.89 -16.18
C THR A 32 -13.13 3.39 -15.91
N GLU A 33 -12.36 2.65 -16.71
CA GLU A 33 -12.18 1.21 -16.57
C GLU A 33 -11.40 0.86 -15.30
N PHE A 34 -10.35 1.63 -15.00
CA PHE A 34 -9.59 1.53 -13.76
C PHE A 34 -10.49 1.74 -12.53
N LEU A 35 -11.37 2.75 -12.55
CA LEU A 35 -12.35 2.95 -11.48
C LEU A 35 -13.31 1.77 -11.33
N SER A 36 -13.76 1.19 -12.44
CA SER A 36 -14.61 -0.02 -12.43
C SER A 36 -13.88 -1.22 -11.83
N PHE A 37 -12.62 -1.43 -12.20
CA PHE A 37 -11.75 -2.46 -11.64
C PHE A 37 -11.59 -2.30 -10.12
N MET A 38 -11.19 -1.11 -9.67
CA MET A 38 -10.96 -0.83 -8.24
C MET A 38 -12.21 -1.05 -7.38
N ASN A 39 -13.39 -0.65 -7.88
CA ASN A 39 -14.63 -0.80 -7.14
C ASN A 39 -15.19 -2.22 -7.12
N THR A 40 -14.75 -3.08 -8.05
CA THR A 40 -15.26 -4.44 -8.19
C THR A 40 -14.30 -5.45 -7.58
N GLU A 41 -13.07 -5.52 -8.09
CA GLU A 41 -12.07 -6.51 -7.64
C GLU A 41 -11.44 -6.11 -6.31
N LEU A 42 -11.31 -4.80 -6.05
CA LEU A 42 -10.67 -4.24 -4.85
C LEU A 42 -11.66 -3.45 -3.98
N ALA A 43 -12.93 -3.86 -3.96
CA ALA A 43 -14.00 -3.15 -3.26
C ALA A 43 -13.71 -2.90 -1.77
N ALA A 44 -12.99 -3.82 -1.10
CA ALA A 44 -12.59 -3.64 0.31
C ALA A 44 -11.60 -2.47 0.49
N PHE A 45 -10.76 -2.24 -0.52
CA PHE A 45 -9.84 -1.10 -0.54
C PHE A 45 -10.59 0.21 -0.74
N THR A 46 -11.53 0.27 -1.67
CA THR A 46 -12.26 1.51 -2.00
C THR A 46 -13.33 1.89 -0.98
N LYS A 47 -14.04 0.92 -0.39
CA LYS A 47 -15.11 1.19 0.60
C LYS A 47 -14.65 1.96 1.84
N ASN A 48 -13.37 1.82 2.21
CA ASN A 48 -12.82 2.49 3.39
C ASN A 48 -12.22 3.87 3.08
N GLN A 49 -12.20 4.27 1.81
CA GLN A 49 -11.64 5.55 1.39
C GLN A 49 -12.69 6.66 1.45
N LYS A 50 -12.41 7.69 2.27
CA LYS A 50 -13.26 8.88 2.41
C LYS A 50 -12.88 10.01 1.45
N ASP A 51 -11.70 9.93 0.85
CA ASP A 51 -11.20 10.93 -0.08
C ASP A 51 -11.53 10.53 -1.52
N PRO A 52 -12.42 11.26 -2.22
CA PRO A 52 -12.77 10.95 -3.60
C PRO A 52 -11.57 11.07 -4.56
N GLY A 53 -10.55 11.86 -4.21
CA GLY A 53 -9.35 12.05 -5.04
C GLY A 53 -8.30 10.96 -4.91
N VAL A 54 -8.48 9.95 -4.04
CA VAL A 54 -7.46 8.91 -3.83
C VAL A 54 -7.22 8.08 -5.09
N LEU A 55 -8.28 7.75 -5.83
CA LEU A 55 -8.19 6.94 -7.04
C LEU A 55 -7.55 7.73 -8.19
N ASP A 56 -7.85 9.02 -8.29
CA ASP A 56 -7.19 9.92 -9.24
C ASP A 56 -5.68 10.00 -9.00
N ARG A 57 -5.27 10.12 -7.72
CA ARG A 57 -3.86 10.14 -7.36
C ARG A 57 -3.17 8.80 -7.59
N MET A 58 -3.87 7.69 -7.40
CA MET A 58 -3.36 6.36 -7.73
C MET A 58 -3.15 6.20 -9.23
N MET A 59 -4.14 6.56 -10.03
CA MET A 59 -4.04 6.56 -11.49
C MET A 59 -2.80 7.34 -11.93
N LYS A 60 -2.66 8.60 -11.48
CA LYS A 60 -1.52 9.45 -11.80
C LYS A 60 -0.17 8.89 -11.34
N LYS A 61 -0.14 8.11 -10.27
CA LYS A 61 1.09 7.48 -9.77
C LYS A 61 1.47 6.25 -10.59
N LEU A 62 0.49 5.52 -11.12
CA LEU A 62 0.67 4.28 -11.87
C LEU A 62 0.91 4.55 -13.36
N ASP A 63 0.31 5.60 -13.90
CA ASP A 63 0.50 6.10 -15.27
C ASP A 63 1.90 6.74 -15.40
N LEU A 64 2.89 5.91 -15.68
CA LEU A 64 4.30 6.28 -15.76
C LEU A 64 4.63 6.96 -17.08
N ASN A 65 3.93 6.56 -18.16
CA ASN A 65 4.10 7.13 -19.48
C ASN A 65 3.30 8.45 -19.67
N CYS A 66 2.40 8.78 -18.73
CA CYS A 66 1.56 9.98 -18.70
C CYS A 66 0.56 10.08 -19.86
N ASP A 67 0.05 8.96 -20.38
CA ASP A 67 -0.94 8.93 -21.46
C ASP A 67 -2.40 8.98 -20.95
N GLY A 68 -2.59 8.95 -19.63
CA GLY A 68 -3.90 8.96 -18.97
C GLY A 68 -4.57 7.60 -18.89
N GLN A 69 -3.87 6.52 -19.23
CA GLN A 69 -4.32 5.14 -19.21
C GLN A 69 -3.28 4.28 -18.46
N LEU A 70 -3.60 3.01 -18.21
CA LEU A 70 -2.66 2.05 -17.64
C LEU A 70 -2.46 0.89 -18.60
N ASP A 71 -1.23 0.72 -19.07
CA ASP A 71 -0.84 -0.51 -19.75
C ASP A 71 -0.74 -1.68 -18.76
N PHE A 72 -0.46 -2.88 -19.28
CA PHE A 72 -0.38 -4.07 -18.42
C PHE A 72 0.77 -4.00 -17.40
N GLN A 73 1.89 -3.36 -17.75
CA GLN A 73 3.02 -3.20 -16.83
C GLN A 73 2.67 -2.24 -15.69
N GLU A 74 2.01 -1.13 -16.00
CA GLU A 74 1.53 -0.13 -15.03
C GLU A 74 0.45 -0.72 -14.12
N PHE A 75 -0.45 -1.56 -14.66
CA PHE A 75 -1.37 -2.36 -13.88
C PHE A 75 -0.64 -3.33 -12.92
N LEU A 76 0.40 -4.03 -13.38
CA LEU A 76 1.17 -4.92 -12.52
C LEU A 76 1.88 -4.18 -11.38
N ASN A 77 2.25 -2.91 -11.54
CA ASN A 77 2.79 -2.11 -10.44
C ASN A 77 1.81 -1.95 -9.27
N LEU A 78 0.50 -1.81 -9.56
CA LEU A 78 -0.53 -1.81 -8.52
C LEU A 78 -0.60 -3.16 -7.82
N ILE A 79 -0.67 -4.26 -8.59
CA ILE A 79 -0.77 -5.62 -8.03
C ILE A 79 0.46 -5.95 -7.19
N GLY A 80 1.66 -5.61 -7.67
CA GLY A 80 2.91 -5.77 -6.94
C GLY A 80 2.92 -4.98 -5.63
N GLY A 81 2.46 -3.73 -5.65
CA GLY A 81 2.33 -2.91 -4.43
C GLY A 81 1.38 -3.53 -3.40
N LEU A 82 0.25 -4.08 -3.84
CA LEU A 82 -0.69 -4.79 -2.96
C LEU A 82 -0.10 -6.09 -2.43
N ALA A 83 0.59 -6.86 -3.27
CA ALA A 83 1.23 -8.11 -2.87
C ALA A 83 2.31 -7.87 -1.79
N ILE A 84 3.14 -6.85 -1.96
CA ILE A 84 4.15 -6.44 -0.96
C ILE A 84 3.47 -6.05 0.35
N ALA A 85 2.45 -5.20 0.31
CA ALA A 85 1.75 -4.77 1.52
C ALA A 85 1.06 -5.94 2.27
N CYS A 86 0.46 -6.88 1.53
CA CYS A 86 -0.11 -8.09 2.09
C CYS A 86 0.97 -8.97 2.74
N HIS A 87 2.07 -9.22 2.03
CA HIS A 87 3.19 -10.00 2.53
C HIS A 87 3.77 -9.42 3.83
N ASP A 88 3.98 -8.11 3.88
CA ASP A 88 4.47 -7.41 5.08
C ASP A 88 3.51 -7.53 6.26
N SER A 89 2.20 -7.52 5.99
CA SER A 89 1.14 -7.70 7.01
C SER A 89 1.15 -9.12 7.60
N PHE A 90 1.42 -10.14 6.79
CA PHE A 90 1.58 -11.52 7.27
C PHE A 90 2.82 -11.70 8.14
N ILE A 91 3.93 -11.04 7.78
CA ILE A 91 5.16 -11.09 8.58
C ILE A 91 4.97 -10.34 9.90
N SER A 92 4.32 -9.17 9.87
CA SER A 92 4.12 -8.32 11.04
C SER A 92 3.09 -8.84 12.04
N SER A 93 2.22 -9.78 11.62
CA SER A 93 1.22 -10.42 12.49
C SER A 93 1.74 -11.65 13.24
N HIS A 94 3.00 -12.04 13.04
CA HIS A 94 3.72 -12.92 13.96
C HIS A 94 4.47 -12.08 15.01
N PRO A 95 4.08 -12.11 16.30
CA PRO A 95 4.90 -11.51 17.33
C PRO A 95 6.13 -12.40 17.54
N THR A 96 7.23 -12.12 16.85
CA THR A 96 8.53 -12.46 17.41
C THR A 96 8.68 -11.61 18.66
N THR A 97 8.69 -12.31 19.79
CA THR A 97 9.04 -11.82 21.12
C THR A 97 10.07 -10.69 21.03
N LYS A 98 9.70 -9.48 21.44
CA LYS A 98 10.66 -8.39 21.66
C LYS A 98 11.67 -8.89 22.69
N SER A 99 12.89 -9.20 22.26
CA SER A 99 14.02 -9.22 23.18
C SER A 99 14.20 -7.79 23.67
N SER A 100 13.70 -7.52 24.87
CA SER A 100 14.05 -6.32 25.64
C SER A 100 15.58 -6.18 25.70
N PRO A 101 16.13 -4.96 25.56
CA PRO A 101 17.54 -4.75 25.84
C PRO A 101 17.83 -5.16 27.30
N PRO A 102 19.03 -5.70 27.60
CA PRO A 102 19.37 -6.13 28.95
C PRO A 102 19.19 -4.97 29.95
N PRO A 103 18.76 -5.25 31.19
CA PRO A 103 18.65 -4.21 32.20
C PRO A 103 20.01 -3.56 32.43
N THR A 104 20.07 -2.24 32.28
CA THR A 104 21.23 -1.44 32.67
C THR A 104 21.45 -1.59 34.19
N PRO A 105 22.71 -1.82 34.65
CA PRO A 105 22.98 -1.89 36.08
C PRO A 105 22.67 -0.54 36.73
N SER A 106 21.85 -0.61 37.77
CA SER A 106 21.39 0.53 38.56
C SER A 106 22.53 1.10 39.38
N THR A 107 23.02 2.29 39.04
CA THR A 107 23.89 3.07 39.93
C THR A 107 23.00 3.79 40.96
N PRO A 108 23.28 3.68 42.27
CA PRO A 108 22.46 4.33 43.29
C PRO A 108 22.61 5.84 43.27
N ALA A 109 21.49 6.50 43.55
CA ALA A 109 21.30 7.94 43.56
C ALA A 109 22.19 8.68 44.56
N LEU A 110 22.73 9.82 44.13
CA LEU A 110 22.91 10.97 45.01
C LEU A 110 22.15 12.16 44.42
N SER A 111 21.30 12.76 45.24
CA SER A 111 20.68 14.08 45.08
C SER A 111 20.68 14.75 46.46
N PRO A 112 20.40 16.06 46.61
CA PRO A 112 20.13 17.06 45.56
C PRO A 112 20.87 18.41 45.77
N ALA A 113 21.06 19.19 44.72
CA ALA A 113 21.08 20.66 44.85
C ALA A 113 20.75 21.37 43.52
N HIS A 114 19.69 22.19 43.59
CA HIS A 114 19.38 23.36 42.75
C HIS A 114 18.90 23.19 41.29
N LEU A 115 17.58 23.35 41.13
CA LEU A 115 16.86 23.97 39.98
C LEU A 115 17.30 25.46 39.88
N PRO A 116 17.21 26.20 38.73
CA PRO A 116 16.01 26.19 37.91
C PRO A 116 16.02 26.44 36.37
N GLN A 117 14.99 25.85 35.75
CA GLN A 117 14.04 26.32 34.71
C GLN A 117 14.47 26.66 33.26
N HIS A 118 13.48 26.45 32.35
CA HIS A 118 13.43 26.61 30.88
C HIS A 118 14.03 25.44 30.07
N VAL A 119 13.38 24.80 29.08
CA VAL A 119 12.54 25.30 27.98
C VAL A 119 11.63 24.19 27.41
N SER A 120 10.51 24.65 26.82
CA SER A 120 9.47 23.99 26.03
C SER A 120 9.97 23.14 24.83
N HIS A 121 9.26 22.05 24.47
CA HIS A 121 8.42 21.99 23.23
C HIS A 121 7.85 20.58 23.00
N ALA A 122 6.53 20.56 22.78
CA ALA A 122 5.73 19.44 22.34
C ALA A 122 6.20 18.90 20.98
N CYS A 123 6.25 17.57 20.83
CA CYS A 123 6.38 16.89 19.54
C CYS A 123 5.27 15.85 19.36
N TRP A 124 4.19 16.31 18.72
CA TRP A 124 3.38 15.59 17.74
C TRP A 124 2.71 14.26 18.14
N ARG A 125 1.50 14.37 18.70
CA ARG A 125 0.34 13.55 18.30
C ARG A 125 -0.65 14.45 17.55
N LYS A 126 -0.88 14.18 16.27
CA LYS A 126 -2.16 14.19 15.54
C LYS A 126 -1.92 13.94 14.07
#